data_AF-A0A537U1R4-F1
#
_entry.id   AF-A0A537U1R4-F1
#
_cell.length_a   1.000
_cell.length_b   1.000
_cell.length_c   1.000
_cell.angle_alpha   90.00
_cell.angle_beta   90.00
_cell.angle_gamma   90.00
#
_symmetry.space_group_name_H-M   'P 1'
#
loop_
_entity.id
_entity.type
_entity.pdbx_description
1 polymer ?
#
loop_
_entity_poly.entity_id
_entity_poly.type
_entity_poly.pdbx_seq_one_letter_code
_entity_poly.pdbx_strand_id
1 'polypeptide(L)'
;MFEEKSLAFQTLHFEVGSTQDVHQDTAFVVIKQEPLKLIASWIALEDIESGSGELIYYPGGHRIKEYSYANGTSKHWFSERDGHEAHQAHYRHLQDEAARLGLALARFAPKKGDALLWHAELPHGGGEITIPGRSRRSLVTHYCPKSLEPVYWDFIPADWRNKVETRGGNAFTSYYFPPTKFAGGKQQPGWRVRNAS
;
A
#
# COMPACT_ATOMS: atom_id res chain seq x y z
N MET A 1 -6.94 -13.44 3.33
CA MET A 1 -7.01 -12.99 1.91
C MET A 1 -8.49 -12.92 1.54
N PHE A 2 -8.90 -12.07 0.59
CA PHE A 2 -10.32 -11.84 0.32
C PHE A 2 -11.03 -13.12 -0.15
N GLU A 3 -12.29 -13.30 0.26
CA GLU A 3 -13.15 -14.42 -0.19
C GLU A 3 -13.83 -14.13 -1.54
N GLU A 4 -13.60 -12.95 -2.11
CA GLU A 4 -14.06 -12.56 -3.44
C GLU A 4 -12.89 -12.09 -4.33
N LYS A 5 -13.20 -11.75 -5.58
CA LYS A 5 -12.21 -11.23 -6.54
C LYS A 5 -11.64 -9.90 -6.05
N SER A 6 -10.40 -9.61 -6.44
CA SER A 6 -9.72 -8.39 -6.01
C SER A 6 -9.83 -7.27 -7.05
N LEU A 7 -9.78 -6.04 -6.55
CA LEU A 7 -9.56 -4.82 -7.29
C LEU A 7 -8.21 -4.24 -6.89
N ALA A 8 -7.27 -4.18 -7.82
CA ALA A 8 -6.04 -3.39 -7.66
C ALA A 8 -6.36 -1.92 -7.95
N PHE A 9 -6.13 -1.00 -7.00
CA PHE A 9 -6.65 0.36 -7.16
C PHE A 9 -5.62 1.48 -6.98
N GLN A 10 -4.49 1.23 -6.31
CA GLN A 10 -3.43 2.20 -6.15
C GLN A 10 -2.09 1.48 -6.32
N THR A 11 -1.21 2.05 -7.15
CA THR A 11 0.12 1.52 -7.39
C THR A 11 1.14 2.63 -7.22
N LEU A 12 2.19 2.38 -6.45
CA LEU A 12 3.26 3.33 -6.18
C LEU A 12 4.58 2.72 -6.61
N HIS A 13 5.38 3.51 -7.31
CA HIS A 13 6.73 3.13 -7.69
C HIS A 13 7.72 4.01 -6.92
N PHE A 14 8.65 3.38 -6.22
CA PHE A 14 9.70 4.07 -5.49
C PHE A 14 11.05 3.72 -6.11
N GLU A 15 11.82 4.73 -6.49
CA GLU A 15 13.21 4.59 -6.94
C GLU A 15 14.20 4.58 -5.77
N VAL A 16 13.81 5.17 -4.63
CA VAL A 16 14.61 5.32 -3.41
C VAL A 16 13.78 4.97 -2.15
N GLY A 17 14.44 4.74 -1.02
CA GLY A 17 13.81 4.64 0.30
C GLY A 17 12.81 5.79 0.55
N SER A 18 11.62 5.48 1.07
CA SER A 18 10.63 6.54 1.35
C SER A 18 10.92 7.29 2.64
N THR A 19 11.70 6.70 3.55
CA THR A 19 11.94 7.16 4.92
C THR A 19 10.65 7.54 5.66
N GLN A 20 9.52 6.97 5.25
CA GLN A 20 8.22 7.30 5.81
C GLN A 20 8.11 6.65 7.19
N ASP A 21 7.66 7.43 8.17
CA ASP A 21 7.42 6.94 9.52
C ASP A 21 6.50 5.71 9.51
N VAL A 22 6.64 4.87 10.54
CA VAL A 22 5.81 3.68 10.70
C VAL A 22 4.33 4.09 10.81
N HIS A 23 3.50 3.51 9.95
CA HIS A 23 2.09 3.80 9.87
C HIS A 23 1.28 2.55 9.50
N GLN A 24 -0.04 2.68 9.55
CA GLN A 24 -0.99 1.69 9.04
C GLN A 24 -1.67 2.26 7.79
N ASP A 25 -1.93 1.42 6.79
CA ASP A 25 -2.48 1.86 5.50
C ASP A 25 -3.80 2.60 5.68
N THR A 26 -4.64 2.20 6.63
CA THR A 26 -5.96 2.82 6.82
C THR A 26 -5.91 4.30 7.15
N ALA A 27 -4.75 4.81 7.61
CA ALA A 27 -4.54 6.24 7.84
C ALA A 27 -4.46 7.04 6.52
N PHE A 28 -4.11 6.42 5.40
CA PHE A 28 -3.84 7.10 4.12
C PHE A 28 -4.54 6.49 2.89
N VAL A 29 -4.76 5.18 2.90
CA VAL A 29 -5.35 4.41 1.81
C VAL A 29 -6.71 3.90 2.26
N VAL A 30 -7.76 4.54 1.72
CA VAL A 30 -9.10 4.37 2.26
C VAL A 30 -9.99 3.65 1.25
N ILE A 31 -10.60 2.57 1.72
CA ILE A 31 -11.71 1.89 1.06
C ILE A 31 -13.00 2.37 1.68
N LYS A 32 -14.00 2.65 0.84
CA LYS A 32 -15.32 3.03 1.31
C LYS A 32 -15.93 1.88 2.12
N GLN A 33 -16.65 2.23 3.19
CA GLN A 33 -17.36 1.34 4.12
C GLN A 33 -16.51 0.35 4.93
N GLU A 34 -15.51 -0.31 4.34
CA GLU A 34 -14.76 -1.40 4.96
C GLU A 34 -13.23 -1.17 4.90
N PRO A 35 -12.69 -0.21 5.69
CA PRO A 35 -11.28 0.21 5.58
C PRO A 35 -10.28 -0.91 5.87
N LEU A 36 -10.66 -1.92 6.67
CA LEU A 36 -9.81 -3.07 7.00
C LEU A 36 -9.72 -4.11 5.87
N LYS A 37 -10.64 -4.08 4.90
CA LYS A 37 -10.60 -4.98 3.73
C LYS A 37 -9.63 -4.46 2.67
N LEU A 38 -8.38 -4.30 3.10
CA LEU A 38 -7.26 -3.87 2.27
C LEU A 38 -6.06 -4.79 2.52
N ILE A 39 -5.41 -5.16 1.43
CA ILE A 39 -4.14 -5.87 1.40
C ILE A 39 -3.22 -5.08 0.49
N ALA A 40 -1.97 -4.91 0.86
CA ALA A 40 -0.95 -4.40 -0.04
C ALA A 40 0.03 -5.49 -0.43
N SER A 41 0.64 -5.34 -1.59
CA SER A 41 1.88 -6.03 -1.97
C SER A 41 2.99 -5.01 -2.13
N TRP A 42 4.18 -5.35 -1.68
CA TRP A 42 5.43 -4.66 -2.00
C TRP A 42 6.34 -5.66 -2.69
N ILE A 43 6.86 -5.28 -3.86
CA ILE A 43 7.70 -6.14 -4.70
C ILE A 43 9.05 -5.47 -4.89
N ALA A 44 10.12 -6.22 -4.62
CA ALA A 44 11.49 -5.78 -4.90
C ALA A 44 11.73 -5.79 -6.42
N LEU A 45 12.13 -4.65 -6.98
CA LEU A 45 12.51 -4.55 -8.40
C LEU A 45 14.03 -4.67 -8.61
N GLU A 46 14.78 -4.73 -7.52
CA GLU A 46 16.21 -5.00 -7.43
C GLU A 46 16.53 -5.71 -6.11
N ASP A 47 17.76 -6.21 -5.96
CA ASP A 47 18.23 -6.74 -4.68
C ASP A 47 18.32 -5.61 -3.65
N ILE A 48 17.70 -5.79 -2.48
CA ILE A 48 17.66 -4.75 -1.46
C ILE A 48 18.86 -4.88 -0.54
N GLU A 49 19.66 -3.82 -0.50
CA GLU A 49 20.81 -3.70 0.39
C GLU A 49 20.40 -3.07 1.72
N SER A 50 21.00 -3.52 2.82
CA SER A 50 20.81 -2.92 4.13
C SER A 50 21.27 -1.46 4.13
N GLY A 51 20.44 -0.55 4.65
CA GLY A 51 20.76 0.88 4.70
C GLY A 51 20.39 1.66 3.43
N SER A 52 19.72 1.02 2.46
CA SER A 52 19.16 1.67 1.27
C SER A 52 17.81 2.34 1.52
N GLY A 53 17.31 2.29 2.77
CA GLY A 53 15.96 2.67 3.14
C GLY A 53 14.96 1.57 2.83
N GLU A 54 15.30 0.33 3.19
CA GLU A 54 14.47 -0.85 3.04
C GLU A 54 13.12 -0.74 3.79
N LEU A 55 12.15 -1.56 3.38
CA LEU A 55 10.86 -1.62 4.07
C LEU A 55 11.08 -2.11 5.52
N ILE A 56 10.53 -1.38 6.48
CA ILE A 56 10.50 -1.75 7.90
C ILE A 56 9.06 -2.05 8.32
N TYR A 57 8.89 -2.97 9.26
CA TYR A 57 7.56 -3.34 9.77
C TYR A 57 7.66 -4.05 11.12
N TYR A 58 6.55 -4.12 11.86
CA TYR A 58 6.44 -4.92 13.07
C TYR A 58 5.79 -6.28 12.77
N PRO A 59 6.52 -7.41 12.73
CA PRO A 59 5.93 -8.73 12.51
C PRO A 59 4.84 -9.01 13.55
N GLY A 60 3.64 -9.41 13.09
CA GLY A 60 2.48 -9.61 13.98
C GLY A 60 1.78 -8.31 14.42
N GLY A 61 2.31 -7.14 14.07
CA GLY A 61 1.80 -5.83 14.46
C GLY A 61 0.41 -5.50 13.93
N HIS A 62 -0.11 -6.23 12.94
CA HIS A 62 -1.51 -6.13 12.51
C HIS A 62 -2.53 -6.47 13.62
N ARG A 63 -2.06 -6.95 14.78
CA ARG A 63 -2.86 -7.22 15.99
C ARG A 63 -2.77 -6.11 17.04
N ILE A 64 -2.00 -5.05 16.79
CA ILE A 64 -2.00 -3.86 17.65
C ILE A 64 -3.43 -3.31 17.71
N LYS A 65 -3.79 -2.80 18.90
CA LYS A 65 -5.10 -2.19 19.10
C LYS A 65 -5.33 -1.10 18.06
N GLU A 66 -6.48 -1.13 17.41
CA GLU A 66 -6.82 -0.17 16.37
C GLU A 66 -6.77 1.27 16.89
N TYR A 67 -6.23 2.16 16.07
CA TYR A 67 -6.30 3.60 16.25
C TYR A 67 -7.37 4.20 15.34
N SER A 68 -8.04 5.23 15.84
CA SER A 68 -9.07 5.97 15.10
C SER A 68 -8.92 7.47 15.32
N TYR A 69 -9.11 8.22 14.25
CA TYR A 69 -9.19 9.67 14.19
C TYR A 69 -10.64 10.15 14.36
N ALA A 70 -10.85 11.47 14.33
CA ALA A 70 -12.17 12.10 14.45
C ALA A 70 -13.01 11.53 15.61
N ASN A 71 -12.40 11.45 16.80
CA ASN A 71 -13.03 10.93 18.02
C ASN A 71 -13.64 9.53 17.86
N GLY A 72 -12.97 8.65 17.09
CA GLY A 72 -13.39 7.26 16.90
C GLY A 72 -14.24 7.00 15.67
N THR A 73 -14.53 8.01 14.85
CA THR A 73 -15.43 7.87 13.69
C THR A 73 -14.72 7.54 12.38
N SER A 74 -13.39 7.60 12.33
CA SER A 74 -12.62 7.42 11.09
C SER A 74 -11.28 6.73 11.34
N LYS A 75 -10.88 5.78 10.49
CA LYS A 75 -9.49 5.27 10.47
C LYS A 75 -8.55 6.11 9.59
N HIS A 76 -9.11 6.87 8.65
CA HIS A 76 -8.37 7.78 7.80
C HIS A 76 -7.96 9.03 8.57
N TRP A 77 -6.70 9.43 8.45
CA TRP A 77 -6.22 10.72 8.89
C TRP A 77 -6.50 11.77 7.82
N PHE A 78 -7.09 12.89 8.20
CA PHE A 78 -7.32 14.00 7.30
C PHE A 78 -6.76 15.27 7.92
N SER A 79 -5.69 15.81 7.35
CA SER A 79 -4.89 16.90 7.92
C SER A 79 -5.71 18.12 8.32
N GLU A 80 -6.70 18.50 7.50
CA GLU A 80 -7.58 19.67 7.73
C GLU A 80 -8.55 19.47 8.90
N ARG A 81 -8.93 18.22 9.18
CA ARG A 81 -9.85 17.86 10.28
C ARG A 81 -9.11 17.52 11.56
N ASP A 82 -8.04 16.74 11.48
CA ASP A 82 -7.37 16.13 12.63
C ASP A 82 -6.08 16.85 13.03
N GLY A 83 -5.44 17.55 12.09
CA GLY A 83 -4.16 18.21 12.31
C GLY A 83 -2.96 17.27 12.48
N HIS A 84 -1.78 17.87 12.63
CA HIS A 84 -0.52 17.14 12.77
C HIS A 84 -0.40 16.39 14.09
N GLU A 85 -0.91 16.96 15.19
CA GLU A 85 -0.78 16.34 16.51
C GLU A 85 -1.52 14.99 16.61
N ALA A 86 -2.70 14.88 15.99
CA ALA A 86 -3.42 13.61 15.94
C ALA A 86 -2.66 12.53 15.13
N HIS A 87 -1.92 12.94 14.11
CA HIS A 87 -1.06 12.04 13.34
C HIS A 87 0.14 11.58 14.17
N GLN A 88 0.79 12.49 14.90
CA GLN A 88 1.89 12.13 15.81
C GLN A 88 1.41 11.25 16.98
N ALA A 89 0.18 11.45 17.46
CA ALA A 89 -0.43 10.60 18.47
C ALA A 89 -0.66 9.16 17.96
N HIS A 90 -1.03 8.98 16.69
CA HIS A 90 -1.11 7.64 16.07
C HIS A 90 0.25 6.97 16.03
N TYR A 91 1.29 7.68 15.61
CA TYR A 91 2.66 7.16 15.59
C TYR A 91 3.12 6.68 16.97
N ARG A 92 2.93 7.52 18.00
CA ARG A 92 3.26 7.16 19.40
C ARG A 92 2.48 5.93 19.87
N HIS A 93 1.18 5.88 19.58
CA HIS A 93 0.34 4.72 19.89
C HIS A 93 0.89 3.42 19.29
N LEU A 94 1.34 3.44 18.04
CA LEU A 94 1.94 2.27 17.40
C LEU A 94 3.23 1.83 18.08
N GLN A 95 4.09 2.78 18.47
CA GLN A 95 5.34 2.48 19.19
C GLN A 95 5.06 1.91 20.59
N ASP A 96 4.17 2.56 21.35
CA ASP A 96 3.82 2.15 22.70
C ASP A 96 3.20 0.75 22.72
N GLU A 97 2.26 0.48 21.80
CA GLU A 97 1.63 -0.83 21.70
C GLU A 97 2.59 -1.91 21.19
N ALA A 98 3.49 -1.58 20.24
CA ALA A 98 4.53 -2.50 19.81
C ALA A 98 5.45 -2.88 20.98
N ALA A 99 5.88 -1.89 21.79
CA ALA A 99 6.69 -2.13 22.98
C ALA A 99 5.93 -2.97 24.02
N ARG A 100 4.66 -2.64 24.29
CA ARG A 100 3.80 -3.39 25.22
C ARG A 100 3.63 -4.85 24.82
N LEU A 101 3.56 -5.12 23.52
CA LEU A 101 3.43 -6.47 22.95
C LEU A 101 4.76 -7.19 22.72
N GLY A 102 5.90 -6.54 22.97
CA GLY A 102 7.23 -7.09 22.72
C GLY A 102 7.55 -7.30 21.24
N LEU A 103 6.96 -6.50 20.36
CA LEU A 103 7.18 -6.59 18.91
C LEU A 103 8.46 -5.85 18.53
N ALA A 104 9.39 -6.55 17.91
CA ALA A 104 10.61 -5.94 17.37
C ALA A 104 10.37 -5.39 15.96
N LEU A 105 10.94 -4.22 15.66
CA LEU A 105 10.94 -3.67 14.32
C LEU A 105 11.87 -4.51 13.42
N ALA A 106 11.32 -5.07 12.36
CA ALA A 106 12.05 -5.86 11.37
C ALA A 106 12.36 -5.03 10.13
N ARG A 107 13.49 -5.34 9.49
CA ARG A 107 13.90 -4.83 8.18
C ARG A 107 13.70 -5.93 7.13
N PHE A 108 13.02 -5.62 6.04
CA PHE A 108 12.84 -6.53 4.93
C PHE A 108 13.99 -6.35 3.93
N ALA A 109 14.87 -7.35 3.81
CA ALA A 109 16.00 -7.36 2.86
C ALA A 109 15.81 -8.42 1.75
N PRO A 110 14.79 -8.26 0.88
CA PRO A 110 14.46 -9.21 -0.18
C PRO A 110 15.45 -9.18 -1.35
N LYS A 111 15.38 -10.24 -2.17
CA LYS A 111 15.98 -10.30 -3.50
C LYS A 111 15.02 -9.78 -4.55
N LYS A 112 15.56 -9.40 -5.71
CA LYS A 112 14.76 -8.96 -6.85
C LYS A 112 13.67 -9.99 -7.18
N GLY A 113 12.42 -9.52 -7.22
CA GLY A 113 11.24 -10.34 -7.51
C GLY A 113 10.53 -10.90 -6.29
N ASP A 114 11.16 -10.87 -5.10
CA ASP A 114 10.47 -11.24 -3.86
C ASP A 114 9.38 -10.21 -3.54
N ALA A 115 8.31 -10.71 -2.91
CA ALA A 115 7.16 -9.92 -2.53
C ALA A 115 6.83 -10.11 -1.06
N LEU A 116 6.47 -9.02 -0.40
CA LEU A 116 5.77 -9.04 0.89
C LEU A 116 4.33 -8.62 0.67
N LEU A 117 3.39 -9.38 1.23
CA LEU A 117 1.99 -9.00 1.30
C LEU A 117 1.64 -8.69 2.76
N TRP A 118 0.86 -7.63 2.99
CA TRP A 118 0.44 -7.28 4.34
C TRP A 118 -1.03 -6.86 4.43
N HIS A 119 -1.54 -6.98 5.65
CA HIS A 119 -2.84 -6.50 6.07
C HIS A 119 -2.82 -4.99 6.32
N ALA A 120 -3.92 -4.29 6.04
CA ALA A 120 -4.06 -2.83 6.21
C ALA A 120 -3.51 -2.27 7.54
N GLU A 121 -3.69 -3.02 8.62
CA GLU A 121 -3.25 -2.65 9.96
C GLU A 121 -1.81 -3.07 10.31
N LEU A 122 -1.04 -3.70 9.41
CA LEU A 122 0.37 -4.00 9.69
C LEU A 122 1.14 -2.68 9.76
N PRO A 123 1.75 -2.32 10.92
CA PRO A 123 2.53 -1.11 10.99
C PRO A 123 3.82 -1.28 10.21
N HIS A 124 4.05 -0.42 9.23
CA HIS A 124 5.17 -0.47 8.32
C HIS A 124 5.62 0.93 7.88
N GLY A 125 6.82 1.04 7.34
CA GLY A 125 7.41 2.32 6.91
C GLY A 125 8.64 2.13 6.04
N GLY A 126 9.30 3.23 5.71
CA GLY A 126 10.61 3.23 5.04
C GLY A 126 11.73 3.38 6.06
N GLY A 127 12.69 2.47 6.05
CA GLY A 127 13.88 2.56 6.89
C GLY A 127 14.72 3.80 6.56
N GLU A 128 15.58 4.15 7.50
CA GLU A 128 16.60 5.19 7.30
C GLU A 128 17.53 4.82 6.13
N ILE A 129 17.88 5.83 5.32
CA ILE A 129 18.89 5.71 4.26
C ILE A 129 20.24 6.08 4.88
N THR A 130 21.04 5.06 5.19
CA THR A 130 22.40 5.24 5.73
C THR A 130 23.46 5.20 4.63
N ILE A 131 23.08 4.83 3.40
CA ILE A 131 23.96 4.82 2.22
C ILE A 131 23.40 5.80 1.18
N PRO A 132 23.84 7.08 1.19
CA PRO A 132 23.33 8.10 0.29
C PRO A 132 23.53 7.76 -1.19
N GLY A 133 22.55 8.14 -2.02
CA GLY A 133 22.63 8.00 -3.48
C GLY A 133 22.37 6.59 -4.02
N ARG A 134 22.05 5.61 -3.15
CA ARG A 134 21.62 4.27 -3.59
C ARG A 134 20.16 4.25 -4.00
N SER A 135 19.85 3.41 -4.99
CA SER A 135 18.48 3.06 -5.34
C SER A 135 17.91 2.05 -4.35
N ARG A 136 16.58 2.05 -4.24
CA ARG A 136 15.77 1.05 -3.54
C ARG A 136 14.47 0.91 -4.32
N ARG A 137 14.54 0.20 -5.43
CA ARG A 137 13.46 0.08 -6.40
C ARG A 137 12.39 -0.90 -5.94
N SER A 138 11.17 -0.42 -5.84
CA SER A 138 10.04 -1.24 -5.44
C SER A 138 8.73 -0.81 -6.08
N LEU A 139 7.81 -1.76 -6.18
CA LEU A 139 6.44 -1.54 -6.61
C LEU A 139 5.50 -1.90 -5.47
N VAL A 140 4.68 -0.95 -5.03
CA VAL A 140 3.59 -1.19 -4.09
C VAL A 140 2.27 -1.23 -4.86
N THR A 141 1.39 -2.15 -4.52
CA THR A 141 0.01 -2.18 -5.03
C THR A 141 -0.96 -2.47 -3.89
N HIS A 142 -2.01 -1.66 -3.79
CA HIS A 142 -3.11 -1.88 -2.85
C HIS A 142 -4.27 -2.58 -3.54
N TYR A 143 -4.85 -3.53 -2.81
CA TYR A 143 -5.96 -4.35 -3.24
C TYR A 143 -7.10 -4.26 -2.24
N CYS A 144 -8.32 -4.26 -2.74
CA CYS A 144 -9.53 -4.45 -1.96
C CYS A 144 -10.42 -5.51 -2.64
N PRO A 145 -11.47 -6.00 -1.97
CA PRO A 145 -12.51 -6.76 -2.62
C PRO A 145 -13.14 -5.99 -3.79
N LYS A 146 -13.43 -6.68 -4.89
CA LYS A 146 -13.92 -6.07 -6.13
C LYS A 146 -15.30 -5.44 -5.97
N SER A 147 -16.10 -5.88 -5.00
CA SER A 147 -17.36 -5.23 -4.62
C SER A 147 -17.18 -3.81 -4.06
N LEU A 148 -16.01 -3.49 -3.50
CA LEU A 148 -15.73 -2.21 -2.84
C LEU A 148 -15.11 -1.17 -3.80
N GLU A 149 -15.03 0.05 -3.31
CA GLU A 149 -14.49 1.20 -4.04
C GLU A 149 -13.50 1.97 -3.16
N PRO A 150 -12.39 2.49 -3.73
CA PRO A 150 -11.51 3.39 -3.01
C PRO A 150 -12.14 4.78 -2.89
N VAL A 151 -11.87 5.48 -1.78
CA VAL A 151 -12.40 6.83 -1.55
C VAL A 151 -11.93 7.84 -2.60
N TYR A 152 -10.76 7.62 -3.21
CA TYR A 152 -10.27 8.54 -4.25
C TYR A 152 -11.23 8.67 -5.44
N TRP A 153 -12.12 7.69 -5.65
CA TRP A 153 -13.13 7.77 -6.69
C TRP A 153 -13.95 9.05 -6.59
N ASP A 154 -14.21 9.53 -5.37
CA ASP A 154 -15.00 10.74 -5.15
C ASP A 154 -14.31 12.02 -5.68
N PHE A 155 -12.99 11.96 -5.88
CA PHE A 155 -12.16 13.09 -6.35
C PHE A 155 -11.74 12.99 -7.82
N ILE A 156 -12.18 11.97 -8.55
CA ILE A 156 -11.92 11.82 -10.00
C ILE A 156 -13.20 11.92 -10.83
N PRO A 157 -13.09 12.28 -12.13
CA PRO A 157 -14.24 12.31 -13.04
C PRO A 157 -15.01 10.98 -13.07
N ALA A 158 -16.35 11.06 -13.17
CA ALA A 158 -17.22 9.89 -13.11
C ALA A 158 -16.90 8.84 -14.19
N ASP A 159 -16.50 9.27 -15.38
CA ASP A 159 -16.08 8.42 -16.50
C ASP A 159 -14.72 7.72 -16.27
N TRP A 160 -13.98 8.08 -15.22
CA TRP A 160 -12.74 7.39 -14.83
C TRP A 160 -12.98 6.30 -13.77
N ARG A 161 -14.14 6.32 -13.09
CA ARG A 161 -14.51 5.40 -11.99
C ARG A 161 -14.95 4.04 -12.52
N ASN A 162 -14.05 3.38 -13.24
CA ASN A 162 -14.32 2.11 -13.91
C ASN A 162 -13.32 1.04 -13.47
N LYS A 163 -13.82 -0.19 -13.29
CA LYS A 163 -13.02 -1.37 -13.00
C LYS A 163 -12.70 -2.08 -14.31
N VAL A 164 -11.44 -2.13 -14.71
CA VAL A 164 -10.99 -2.86 -15.90
C VAL A 164 -10.80 -4.31 -15.54
N GLU A 165 -11.57 -5.18 -16.19
CA GLU A 165 -11.46 -6.63 -15.98
C GLU A 165 -10.09 -7.16 -16.41
N THR A 166 -9.61 -8.12 -15.63
CA THR A 166 -8.38 -8.86 -15.89
C THR A 166 -8.65 -10.36 -15.86
N ARG A 167 -7.61 -11.16 -16.15
CA ARG A 167 -7.72 -12.61 -16.15
C ARG A 167 -8.17 -13.12 -14.77
N GLY A 168 -9.12 -14.06 -14.78
CA GLY A 168 -9.60 -14.71 -13.56
C GLY A 168 -10.64 -13.93 -12.76
N GLY A 169 -11.21 -12.86 -13.33
CA GLY A 169 -12.32 -12.09 -12.75
C GLY A 169 -11.91 -10.99 -11.77
N ASN A 170 -10.60 -10.79 -11.57
CA ASN A 170 -10.06 -9.63 -10.85
C ASN A 170 -10.13 -8.39 -11.73
N ALA A 171 -9.97 -7.21 -11.15
CA ALA A 171 -9.96 -5.96 -11.89
C ALA A 171 -8.87 -5.01 -11.42
N PHE A 172 -8.61 -3.97 -12.20
CA PHE A 172 -7.84 -2.81 -11.74
C PHE A 172 -8.55 -1.49 -12.04
N THR A 173 -8.20 -0.44 -11.30
CA THR A 173 -8.61 0.94 -11.55
C THR A 173 -7.41 1.86 -11.34
N SER A 174 -7.44 3.06 -11.93
CA SER A 174 -6.35 4.04 -11.80
C SER A 174 -6.91 5.40 -11.42
N TYR A 175 -6.19 6.09 -10.53
CA TYR A 175 -6.45 7.50 -10.21
C TYR A 175 -5.96 8.44 -11.34
N TYR A 176 -4.86 8.08 -12.01
CA TYR A 176 -4.12 8.99 -12.89
C TYR A 176 -4.51 8.90 -14.37
N PHE A 177 -5.07 7.78 -14.79
CA PHE A 177 -5.39 7.54 -16.20
C PHE A 177 -6.78 6.94 -16.34
N PRO A 178 -7.58 7.39 -17.32
CA PRO A 178 -8.83 6.74 -17.61
C PRO A 178 -8.57 5.30 -18.10
N PRO A 179 -9.29 4.31 -17.55
CA PRO A 179 -9.33 2.92 -18.02
C PRO A 179 -9.36 2.71 -19.54
N THR A 180 -10.01 3.61 -20.28
CA THR A 180 -10.11 3.57 -21.75
C THR A 180 -8.75 3.60 -22.47
N LYS A 181 -7.70 4.17 -21.84
CA LYS A 181 -6.33 4.11 -22.37
C LYS A 181 -5.73 2.70 -22.35
N PHE A 182 -6.29 1.78 -21.55
CA PHE A 182 -5.83 0.40 -21.42
C PHE A 182 -6.72 -0.60 -22.18
N ALA A 183 -7.97 -0.23 -22.49
CA ALA A 183 -8.91 -1.05 -23.26
C ALA A 183 -8.64 -1.04 -24.78
N GLY A 184 -7.72 -0.19 -25.26
CA GLY A 184 -7.32 -0.06 -26.67
C GLY A 184 -6.35 -1.16 -27.14
N GLY A 185 -6.77 -2.42 -27.09
CA GLY A 185 -6.01 -3.55 -27.60
C GLY A 185 -6.02 -3.64 -29.14
N LYS A 186 -5.33 -2.75 -29.84
CA LYS A 186 -4.48 -3.23 -30.93
C LYS A 186 -3.16 -3.57 -30.26
N GLN A 187 -2.79 -4.85 -30.27
CA GLN A 187 -1.43 -5.28 -29.90
C GLN A 187 -0.43 -4.33 -30.55
N GLN A 188 0.28 -3.54 -29.73
CA GLN A 188 1.48 -2.89 -30.25
C GLN A 188 2.46 -4.01 -30.62
N PRO A 189 2.99 -4.04 -31.85
CA PRO A 189 3.89 -5.08 -32.31
C PRO A 189 5.23 -4.94 -31.57
N GLY A 190 5.35 -5.52 -30.38
CA GLY A 190 6.59 -5.44 -29.60
C GLY A 190 6.53 -6.14 -28.25
N TRP A 191 5.38 -6.20 -27.59
CA TRP A 191 5.25 -6.89 -26.30
C TRP A 191 4.89 -8.36 -26.48
N ARG A 192 5.91 -9.19 -26.69
CA ARG A 192 5.80 -10.64 -26.51
C ARG A 192 6.17 -10.98 -25.06
N VAL A 193 5.19 -11.38 -24.26
CA VAL A 193 5.44 -12.10 -23.01
C VAL A 193 6.13 -13.41 -23.41
N ARG A 194 7.44 -13.51 -23.14
CA ARG A 194 8.13 -14.79 -23.28
C ARG A 194 7.69 -15.64 -22.10
N ASN A 195 6.96 -16.71 -22.37
CA ASN A 195 6.74 -17.76 -21.39
C ASN A 195 8.11 -18.31 -20.99
N ALA A 196 8.45 -18.25 -19.70
CA ALA A 196 9.59 -18.97 -19.18
C ALA A 196 9.25 -20.48 -19.24
N SER A 197 10.06 -21.22 -19.98
CA SER A 197 10.17 -22.69 -19.94
C SER A 197 11.21 -23.07 -18.88
#